data_AF-A0AAD8E008-F1
#
_entry.id   AF-A0AAD8E008-F1
#
_cell.length_a   1.000
_cell.length_b   1.000
_cell.length_c   1.000
_cell.angle_alpha   90.00
_cell.angle_beta   90.00
_cell.angle_gamma   90.00
#
_symmetry.space_group_name_H-M   'P 1'
#
loop_
_entity.id
_entity.type
_entity.pdbx_description
1 polymer ?
#
loop_
_entity_poly.entity_id
_entity_poly.type
_entity_poly.pdbx_seq_one_letter_code
_entity_poly.pdbx_strand_id
1 'polypeptide(L)'
;MWRYKSADWDEMRHFFASYPWQQVCFSSEDPSSCVDAISDVVRQAMEYYIPYSDVPVGGSAHPWFNADCAEAEKRKHSAFLAWADARDRKAPDLSSKKRAFNHAAKSYKKALRRARFDRITHIGKKLSAQPSGSRAFWSLAKSVEANFCRPTLPPLVKPDGTLAHTAREKAGLFASLFAHNSRLDTSSATPPSLPHCDSSMSEVRIRNKEVLRALCRLDVNKASGPDGVPAIVLKACAPELVPRNVERTRTRSATFANSVVFPGGVSESVDGSPRWLELLKSFGYTKQDLEAFHRPDSVINPIFQNNPIQRHLQLRITAIRETFEELGLLICSRQKKEQRTGLWADIVHDIDVKNWQSRVAKDPGDWITLCEEHQCYPDIWSLHLWSNWLTPLTIPKRFDTAFFVTALENKPKSIGSSSEVVSVEWLSPAEVLQSDKKLQPPQLYELNRLACVKDIQELVKFAREKSGHGTDLIYPVFVKAKDGEFSVLPGDDLYPSSVDYNNDNIINCKNQTILELREASKTIHRVEIVKGKYQLVIKNYKPKHHINMEDMTFPI
;
A
#
# COMPACT_ATOMS: atom_id res chain seq x y z
N MET A 1 -21.22 17.18 10.45
CA MET A 1 -20.01 16.99 11.31
C MET A 1 -19.62 15.52 11.32
N TRP A 2 -18.38 15.21 10.92
CA TRP A 2 -17.82 13.86 10.79
C TRP A 2 -17.53 13.15 12.12
N ARG A 3 -17.73 11.83 12.17
CA ARG A 3 -17.48 10.97 13.35
C ARG A 3 -16.35 9.95 13.09
N TYR A 4 -15.12 10.42 12.92
CA TYR A 4 -13.92 9.62 12.59
C TYR A 4 -13.62 8.38 13.46
N LYS A 5 -14.21 8.27 14.66
CA LYS A 5 -14.11 7.08 15.53
C LYS A 5 -15.08 5.94 15.15
N SER A 6 -16.00 6.20 14.23
CA SER A 6 -17.01 5.28 13.73
C SER A 6 -16.99 5.21 12.20
N ALA A 7 -15.88 5.65 11.59
CA ALA A 7 -15.64 5.53 10.16
C ALA A 7 -15.24 4.10 9.81
N ASP A 8 -15.74 3.60 8.69
CA ASP A 8 -15.25 2.36 8.09
C ASP A 8 -13.97 2.66 7.28
N TRP A 9 -12.85 2.66 8.00
CA TRP A 9 -11.55 2.94 7.38
C TRP A 9 -11.08 1.82 6.46
N ASP A 10 -11.60 0.60 6.59
CA ASP A 10 -11.16 -0.54 5.78
C ASP A 10 -11.89 -0.56 4.44
N GLU A 11 -13.21 -0.36 4.41
CA GLU A 11 -13.94 -0.16 3.15
C GLU A 11 -13.53 1.14 2.44
N MET A 12 -13.27 2.23 3.18
CA MET A 12 -12.73 3.47 2.59
C MET A 12 -11.36 3.27 1.93
N ARG A 13 -10.50 2.40 2.49
CA ARG A 13 -9.23 2.02 1.87
C ARG A 13 -9.44 1.13 0.64
N HIS A 14 -10.33 0.15 0.68
CA HIS A 14 -10.66 -0.68 -0.48
C HIS A 14 -11.23 0.14 -1.64
N PHE A 15 -12.10 1.12 -1.36
CA PHE A 15 -12.58 2.09 -2.33
C PHE A 15 -11.42 2.83 -3.00
N PHE A 16 -10.54 3.48 -2.23
CA PHE A 16 -9.40 4.21 -2.80
C PHE A 16 -8.40 3.30 -3.52
N ALA A 17 -8.17 2.07 -3.06
CA ALA A 17 -7.28 1.11 -3.70
C ALA A 17 -7.82 0.57 -5.04
N SER A 18 -9.15 0.59 -5.23
CA SER A 18 -9.82 0.16 -6.47
C SER A 18 -10.23 1.32 -7.40
N TYR A 19 -10.11 2.57 -6.95
CA TYR A 19 -10.58 3.73 -7.69
C TYR A 19 -9.72 4.01 -8.95
N PRO A 20 -10.32 4.32 -10.12
CA PRO A 20 -9.60 4.60 -11.37
C PRO A 20 -8.99 6.01 -11.39
N TRP A 21 -8.05 6.29 -10.47
CA TRP A 21 -7.42 7.60 -10.28
C TRP A 21 -6.82 8.17 -11.57
N GLN A 22 -6.14 7.35 -12.38
CA GLN A 22 -5.48 7.84 -13.60
C GLN A 22 -6.50 8.34 -14.64
N GLN A 23 -7.63 7.64 -14.77
CA GLN A 23 -8.66 7.93 -15.77
C GLN A 23 -9.59 9.07 -15.36
N VAL A 24 -9.81 9.26 -14.04
CA VAL A 24 -10.73 10.29 -13.52
C VAL A 24 -9.97 11.53 -13.06
N CYS A 25 -8.97 11.36 -12.18
CA CYS A 25 -8.31 12.45 -11.46
C CYS A 25 -7.04 12.99 -12.14
N PHE A 26 -6.44 12.23 -13.07
CA PHE A 26 -5.25 12.62 -13.83
C PHE A 26 -5.51 12.62 -15.35
N SER A 27 -6.71 13.08 -15.71
CA SER A 27 -7.24 13.20 -17.07
C SER A 27 -6.96 14.57 -17.72
N SER A 28 -6.39 15.52 -16.97
CA SER A 28 -6.02 16.86 -17.40
C SER A 28 -4.53 17.12 -17.16
N GLU A 29 -3.91 17.97 -17.97
CA GLU A 29 -2.54 18.48 -17.72
C GLU A 29 -2.52 19.64 -16.72
N ASP A 30 -3.67 20.26 -16.43
CA ASP A 30 -3.78 21.29 -15.38
C ASP A 30 -3.77 20.65 -13.98
N PRO A 31 -2.78 20.96 -13.11
CA PRO A 31 -2.73 20.44 -11.74
C PRO A 31 -3.92 20.88 -10.88
N SER A 32 -4.55 22.01 -11.18
CA SER A 32 -5.68 22.56 -10.43
C SER A 32 -6.91 21.65 -10.59
N SER A 33 -7.29 21.37 -11.83
CA SER A 33 -8.32 20.41 -12.22
C SER A 33 -8.09 19.03 -11.61
N CYS A 34 -6.84 18.57 -11.57
CA CYS A 34 -6.48 17.29 -10.94
C CYS A 34 -6.66 17.31 -9.42
N VAL A 35 -6.27 18.39 -8.74
CA VAL A 35 -6.45 18.54 -7.28
C VAL A 35 -7.92 18.63 -6.89
N ASP A 36 -8.74 19.33 -7.69
CA ASP A 36 -10.19 19.40 -7.47
C ASP A 36 -10.83 18.01 -7.66
N ALA A 37 -10.49 17.28 -8.73
CA ALA A 37 -10.98 15.92 -8.96
C ALA A 37 -10.60 14.94 -7.83
N ILE A 38 -9.34 14.97 -7.34
CA ILE A 38 -8.90 14.17 -6.19
C ILE A 38 -9.71 14.55 -4.94
N SER A 39 -9.90 15.84 -4.70
CA SER A 39 -10.63 16.35 -3.53
C SER A 39 -12.08 15.89 -3.55
N ASP A 40 -12.73 15.92 -4.70
CA ASP A 40 -14.12 15.48 -4.89
C ASP A 40 -14.30 13.98 -4.63
N VAL A 41 -13.39 13.14 -5.14
CA VAL A 41 -13.39 11.69 -4.87
C VAL A 41 -13.16 11.40 -3.38
N VAL A 42 -12.23 12.12 -2.73
CA VAL A 42 -11.99 11.96 -1.28
C VAL A 42 -13.18 12.43 -0.45
N ARG A 43 -13.85 13.53 -0.82
CA ARG A 43 -15.08 14.00 -0.15
C ARG A 43 -16.23 13.02 -0.34
N GLN A 44 -16.43 12.48 -1.53
CA GLN A 44 -17.46 11.47 -1.80
C GLN A 44 -17.24 10.20 -0.96
N ALA A 45 -15.99 9.70 -0.90
CA ALA A 45 -15.65 8.58 -0.02
C ALA A 45 -15.92 8.91 1.47
N MET A 46 -15.66 10.13 1.92
CA MET A 46 -16.01 10.54 3.29
C MET A 46 -17.52 10.46 3.54
N GLU A 47 -18.35 10.88 2.59
CA GLU A 47 -19.82 10.83 2.71
C GLU A 47 -20.37 9.40 2.83
N TYR A 48 -19.78 8.43 2.12
CA TYR A 48 -20.16 7.01 2.22
C TYR A 48 -19.61 6.32 3.48
N TYR A 49 -18.32 6.50 3.80
CA TYR A 49 -17.63 5.66 4.79
C TYR A 49 -17.42 6.32 6.17
N ILE A 50 -17.69 7.62 6.33
CA ILE A 50 -17.54 8.34 7.60
C ILE A 50 -18.90 8.86 8.07
N PRO A 51 -19.56 8.20 9.05
CA PRO A 51 -20.83 8.69 9.59
C PRO A 51 -20.73 10.14 10.04
N TYR A 52 -21.66 10.96 9.55
CA TYR A 52 -21.78 12.35 9.95
C TYR A 52 -23.15 12.65 10.55
N SER A 53 -23.25 13.80 11.20
CA SER A 53 -24.53 14.37 11.61
C SER A 53 -24.48 15.88 11.47
N ASP A 54 -25.54 16.46 10.92
CA ASP A 54 -25.67 17.90 10.81
C ASP A 54 -25.79 18.56 12.18
N VAL A 55 -25.25 19.76 12.27
CA VAL A 55 -25.28 20.57 13.49
C VAL A 55 -25.94 21.89 13.11
N PRO A 56 -27.21 22.11 13.48
CA PRO A 56 -27.93 23.32 13.09
C PRO A 56 -27.19 24.55 13.63
N VAL A 57 -26.98 25.53 12.75
CA VAL A 57 -26.28 26.78 13.08
C VAL A 57 -27.24 27.75 13.78
N GLY A 58 -27.77 27.32 14.93
CA GLY A 58 -28.70 28.10 15.74
C GLY A 58 -29.28 27.34 16.94
N GLY A 59 -29.32 28.00 18.10
CA GLY A 59 -30.38 27.79 19.09
C GLY A 59 -30.44 26.48 19.88
N SER A 60 -29.32 25.94 20.38
CA SER A 60 -29.39 25.06 21.57
C SER A 60 -29.36 25.88 22.86
N ALA A 61 -29.96 25.37 23.94
CA ALA A 61 -30.05 26.09 25.21
C ALA A 61 -28.65 26.45 25.75
N HIS A 62 -28.52 27.66 26.33
CA HIS A 62 -27.22 28.26 26.65
C HIS A 62 -26.35 27.27 27.47
N PRO A 63 -25.12 26.90 27.02
CA PRO A 63 -24.37 25.71 27.49
C PRO A 63 -23.89 25.65 28.96
N TRP A 64 -24.48 26.44 29.87
CA TRP A 64 -24.42 26.29 31.32
C TRP A 64 -25.77 25.91 31.95
N PHE A 65 -26.88 25.88 31.20
CA PHE A 65 -28.20 25.51 31.73
C PHE A 65 -28.30 24.00 31.90
N ASN A 66 -28.51 23.55 33.14
CA ASN A 66 -28.52 22.13 33.54
C ASN A 66 -29.84 21.73 34.23
N ALA A 67 -29.93 20.48 34.68
CA ALA A 67 -31.12 19.96 35.37
C ALA A 67 -31.49 20.77 36.63
N ASP A 68 -30.50 21.24 37.42
CA ASP A 68 -30.75 22.09 38.60
C ASP A 68 -31.42 23.41 38.22
N CYS A 69 -30.99 24.03 37.11
CA CYS A 69 -31.59 25.25 36.59
C CYS A 69 -33.02 25.01 36.10
N ALA A 70 -33.28 23.90 35.39
CA ALA A 70 -34.62 23.51 34.93
C ALA A 70 -35.58 23.25 36.11
N GLU A 71 -35.13 22.53 37.12
CA GLU A 71 -35.94 22.21 38.30
C GLU A 71 -36.17 23.43 39.19
N ALA A 72 -35.17 24.31 39.35
CA ALA A 72 -35.36 25.59 40.03
C ALA A 72 -36.29 26.55 39.26
N GLU A 73 -36.28 26.50 37.92
CA GLU A 73 -37.25 27.21 37.07
C GLU A 73 -38.67 26.69 37.27
N LYS A 74 -38.84 25.36 37.25
CA LYS A 74 -40.12 24.68 37.48
C LYS A 74 -40.70 25.06 38.83
N ARG A 75 -39.91 25.02 39.90
CA ARG A 75 -40.29 25.47 41.26
C ARG A 75 -40.67 26.96 41.31
N LYS A 76 -39.89 27.83 40.66
CA LYS A 76 -40.21 29.27 40.49
C LYS A 76 -41.55 29.46 39.77
N HIS A 77 -41.83 28.70 38.72
CA HIS A 77 -43.05 28.80 37.94
C HIS A 77 -44.29 28.29 38.71
N SER A 78 -44.21 27.12 39.35
CA SER A 78 -45.29 26.62 40.22
C SER A 78 -45.58 27.58 41.38
N ALA A 79 -44.56 28.16 42.00
CA ALA A 79 -44.74 29.16 43.06
C ALA A 79 -45.29 30.50 42.55
N PHE A 80 -45.00 30.87 41.29
CA PHE A 80 -45.61 32.03 40.63
C PHE A 80 -47.10 31.81 40.37
N LEU A 81 -47.48 30.66 39.78
CA LEU A 81 -48.89 30.32 39.53
C LEU A 81 -49.69 30.29 40.83
N ALA A 82 -49.17 29.64 41.88
CA ALA A 82 -49.82 29.59 43.19
C ALA A 82 -49.89 30.95 43.91
N TRP A 83 -49.06 31.93 43.52
CA TRP A 83 -49.17 33.31 44.00
C TRP A 83 -50.14 34.16 43.17
N ALA A 84 -50.18 33.97 41.85
CA ALA A 84 -51.10 34.66 40.95
C ALA A 84 -52.56 34.24 41.24
N ASP A 85 -52.82 32.94 41.38
CA ASP A 85 -54.14 32.41 41.73
C ASP A 85 -54.62 32.92 43.11
N ALA A 86 -53.73 32.90 44.12
CA ALA A 86 -54.03 33.45 45.45
C ALA A 86 -54.26 34.98 45.43
N ARG A 87 -53.61 35.72 44.52
CA ARG A 87 -53.84 37.16 44.32
C ARG A 87 -55.22 37.39 43.72
N ASP A 88 -55.56 36.65 42.67
CA ASP A 88 -56.77 36.86 41.88
C ASP A 88 -58.03 36.43 42.64
N ARG A 89 -57.92 35.38 43.47
CA ARG A 89 -58.96 34.96 44.43
C ARG A 89 -58.99 35.77 45.75
N LYS A 90 -58.09 36.76 45.93
CA LYS A 90 -57.91 37.53 47.18
C LYS A 90 -57.73 36.65 48.43
N ALA A 91 -57.01 35.53 48.31
CA ALA A 91 -56.89 34.53 49.35
C ALA A 91 -56.14 35.07 50.61
N PRO A 92 -56.53 34.66 51.83
CA PRO A 92 -55.93 35.17 53.07
C PRO A 92 -54.45 34.80 53.25
N ASP A 93 -53.96 33.77 52.54
CA ASP A 93 -52.57 33.31 52.58
C ASP A 93 -51.66 33.96 51.52
N LEU A 94 -52.13 34.97 50.79
CA LEU A 94 -51.41 35.69 49.73
C LEU A 94 -49.99 36.13 50.15
N SER A 95 -49.83 36.62 51.38
CA SER A 95 -48.54 37.04 51.95
C SER A 95 -47.61 35.86 52.28
N SER A 96 -48.13 34.64 52.38
CA SER A 96 -47.33 33.40 52.44
C SER A 96 -46.89 32.97 51.03
N LYS A 97 -47.83 32.89 50.07
CA LYS A 97 -47.54 32.53 48.67
C LYS A 97 -46.53 33.48 48.01
N LYS A 98 -46.64 34.79 48.27
CA LYS A 98 -45.66 35.81 47.81
C LYS A 98 -44.26 35.59 48.38
N ARG A 99 -44.14 35.14 49.64
CA ARG A 99 -42.86 34.76 50.26
C ARG A 99 -42.28 33.48 49.63
N ALA A 100 -43.11 32.48 49.36
CA ALA A 100 -42.71 31.25 48.67
C ALA A 100 -42.18 31.53 47.25
N PHE A 101 -42.90 32.33 46.45
CA PHE A 101 -42.43 32.77 45.13
C PHE A 101 -41.09 33.52 45.21
N ASN A 102 -40.95 34.49 46.12
CA ASN A 102 -39.71 35.22 46.32
C ASN A 102 -38.53 34.32 46.73
N HIS A 103 -38.79 33.27 47.53
CA HIS A 103 -37.77 32.27 47.88
C HIS A 103 -37.37 31.44 46.66
N ALA A 104 -38.34 30.91 45.90
CA ALA A 104 -38.08 30.13 44.69
C ALA A 104 -37.33 30.95 43.62
N ALA A 105 -37.69 32.21 43.42
CA ALA A 105 -37.00 33.13 42.51
C ALA A 105 -35.55 33.45 42.94
N LYS A 106 -35.28 33.55 44.25
CA LYS A 106 -33.91 33.64 44.79
C LYS A 106 -33.13 32.33 44.56
N SER A 107 -33.76 31.18 44.76
CA SER A 107 -33.15 29.86 44.54
C SER A 107 -32.76 29.65 43.07
N TYR A 108 -33.66 29.94 42.13
CA TYR A 108 -33.39 29.95 40.69
C TYR A 108 -32.21 30.87 40.32
N LYS A 109 -32.19 32.11 40.84
CA LYS A 109 -31.03 33.01 40.65
C LYS A 109 -29.72 32.49 41.25
N LYS A 110 -29.76 31.61 42.28
CA LYS A 110 -28.58 30.93 42.84
C LYS A 110 -28.13 29.77 41.95
N ALA A 111 -29.05 28.94 41.46
CA ALA A 111 -28.78 27.84 40.54
C ALA A 111 -28.10 28.34 39.25
N LEU A 112 -28.67 29.35 38.59
CA LEU A 112 -28.11 29.98 37.39
C LEU A 112 -26.65 30.45 37.58
N ARG A 113 -26.36 31.14 38.70
CA ARG A 113 -25.00 31.61 39.01
C ARG A 113 -24.03 30.45 39.21
N ARG A 114 -24.45 29.43 39.96
CA ARG A 114 -23.64 28.24 40.22
C ARG A 114 -23.30 27.50 38.93
N ALA A 115 -24.31 27.15 38.13
CA ALA A 115 -24.10 26.41 36.88
C ALA A 115 -23.23 27.19 35.88
N ARG A 116 -23.36 28.53 35.83
CA ARG A 116 -22.46 29.41 35.04
C ARG A 116 -21.02 29.41 35.58
N PHE A 117 -20.82 29.48 36.89
CA PHE A 117 -19.49 29.43 37.52
C PHE A 117 -18.81 28.06 37.34
N ASP A 118 -19.54 26.98 37.57
CA ASP A 118 -19.06 25.61 37.42
C ASP A 118 -18.69 25.32 35.94
N ARG A 119 -19.48 25.83 34.98
CA ARG A 119 -19.16 25.77 33.55
C ARG A 119 -17.89 26.55 33.19
N ILE A 120 -17.72 27.77 33.69
CA ILE A 120 -16.50 28.57 33.47
C ILE A 120 -15.27 27.87 34.07
N THR A 121 -15.40 27.33 35.27
CA THR A 121 -14.31 26.59 35.96
C THR A 121 -13.92 25.32 35.20
N HIS A 122 -14.89 24.57 34.67
CA HIS A 122 -14.64 23.39 33.83
C HIS A 122 -13.97 23.76 32.49
N ILE A 123 -14.40 24.86 31.86
CA ILE A 123 -13.77 25.39 30.63
C ILE A 123 -12.32 25.81 30.90
N GLY A 124 -12.06 26.55 31.98
CA GLY A 124 -10.72 26.98 32.37
C GLY A 124 -9.77 25.79 32.60
N LYS A 125 -10.21 24.79 33.39
CA LYS A 125 -9.46 23.55 33.62
C LYS A 125 -9.16 22.76 32.33
N LYS A 126 -10.04 22.81 31.34
CA LYS A 126 -9.79 22.21 30.02
C LYS A 126 -8.82 23.04 29.18
N LEU A 127 -8.92 24.37 29.18
CA LEU A 127 -7.97 25.26 28.50
C LEU A 127 -6.54 25.05 29.00
N SER A 128 -6.33 24.96 30.31
CA SER A 128 -5.01 24.70 30.92
C SER A 128 -4.48 23.28 30.70
N ALA A 129 -5.31 22.34 30.27
CA ALA A 129 -4.98 20.92 30.10
C ALA A 129 -4.96 20.46 28.63
N GLN A 130 -4.89 21.40 27.67
CA GLN A 130 -4.76 21.10 26.25
C GLN A 130 -3.47 21.73 25.69
N PRO A 131 -2.73 21.01 24.82
CA PRO A 131 -1.56 21.58 24.16
C PRO A 131 -1.91 22.86 23.40
N SER A 132 -1.08 23.89 23.59
CA SER A 132 -1.17 25.18 22.92
C SER A 132 -1.24 24.98 21.40
N GLY A 133 -2.20 25.64 20.74
CA GLY A 133 -2.38 25.55 19.29
C GLY A 133 -3.24 24.37 18.80
N SER A 134 -3.63 23.42 19.66
CA SER A 134 -4.52 22.31 19.25
C SER A 134 -5.92 22.81 18.83
N ARG A 135 -6.62 22.05 17.97
CA ARG A 135 -8.01 22.38 17.56
C ARG A 135 -8.98 22.40 18.74
N ALA A 136 -8.76 21.57 19.76
CA ALA A 136 -9.51 21.61 21.01
C ALA A 136 -9.25 22.91 21.79
N PHE A 137 -7.99 23.31 21.95
CA PHE A 137 -7.62 24.60 22.53
C PHE A 137 -8.25 25.77 21.77
N TRP A 138 -8.12 25.85 20.44
CA TRP A 138 -8.67 26.94 19.64
C TRP A 138 -10.20 26.99 19.61
N SER A 139 -10.88 25.84 19.58
CA SER A 139 -12.35 25.78 19.68
C SER A 139 -12.83 26.29 21.04
N LEU A 140 -12.14 25.91 22.12
CA LEU A 140 -12.48 26.30 23.48
C LEU A 140 -12.13 27.77 23.75
N ALA A 141 -10.98 28.25 23.25
CA ALA A 141 -10.58 29.66 23.29
C ALA A 141 -11.59 30.54 22.56
N LYS A 142 -11.97 30.21 21.32
CA LYS A 142 -13.01 30.93 20.55
C LYS A 142 -14.38 30.93 21.26
N SER A 143 -14.72 29.83 21.94
CA SER A 143 -15.94 29.75 22.76
C SER A 143 -15.89 30.61 24.03
N VAL A 144 -14.71 31.03 24.50
CA VAL A 144 -14.54 32.00 25.58
C VAL A 144 -14.51 33.42 25.01
N GLU A 145 -13.68 33.64 23.99
CA GLU A 145 -13.50 34.88 23.22
C GLU A 145 -14.83 35.48 22.74
N ALA A 146 -15.78 34.66 22.30
CA ALA A 146 -17.14 35.08 21.93
C ALA A 146 -17.95 35.76 23.06
N ASN A 147 -17.49 35.71 24.32
CA ASN A 147 -18.09 36.43 25.46
C ASN A 147 -17.38 37.78 25.75
N PHE A 148 -16.24 38.05 25.10
CA PHE A 148 -15.38 39.21 25.37
C PHE A 148 -15.18 40.11 24.14
N CYS A 149 -15.11 39.54 22.93
CA CYS A 149 -14.95 40.29 21.69
C CYS A 149 -16.24 40.99 21.25
N ARG A 150 -16.42 42.23 21.72
CA ARG A 150 -17.07 43.25 20.88
C ARG A 150 -16.19 43.47 19.63
N PRO A 151 -16.75 43.60 18.42
CA PRO A 151 -15.93 43.82 17.23
C PRO A 151 -15.18 45.17 17.34
N THR A 152 -13.85 45.11 17.35
CA THR A 152 -12.97 46.30 17.44
C THR A 152 -12.97 47.13 16.16
N LEU A 153 -13.21 46.50 15.01
CA LEU A 153 -13.38 47.17 13.73
C LEU A 153 -14.85 47.60 13.53
N PRO A 154 -15.15 48.89 13.31
CA PRO A 154 -16.50 49.35 12.97
C PRO A 154 -16.99 48.76 11.64
N PRO A 155 -18.28 48.90 11.28
CA PRO A 155 -18.75 48.58 9.93
C PRO A 155 -17.95 49.34 8.88
N LEU A 156 -17.66 48.70 7.74
CA LEU A 156 -16.97 49.35 6.61
C LEU A 156 -17.98 49.71 5.52
N VAL A 157 -17.83 50.85 4.88
CA VAL A 157 -18.70 51.26 3.77
C VAL A 157 -18.26 50.52 2.49
N LYS A 158 -19.21 49.89 1.79
CA LYS A 158 -19.00 49.24 0.49
C LYS A 158 -19.13 50.29 -0.65
N PRO A 159 -18.60 50.03 -1.86
CA PRO A 159 -18.76 50.95 -3.00
C PRO A 159 -20.22 51.28 -3.39
N ASP A 160 -21.17 50.41 -3.03
CA ASP A 160 -22.62 50.62 -3.19
C ASP A 160 -23.26 51.49 -2.09
N GLY A 161 -22.48 52.00 -1.14
CA GLY A 161 -22.93 52.80 0.00
C GLY A 161 -23.48 51.99 1.18
N THR A 162 -23.65 50.67 1.06
CA THR A 162 -24.10 49.80 2.16
C THR A 162 -22.97 49.49 3.14
N LEU A 163 -23.31 48.91 4.29
CA LEU A 163 -22.34 48.59 5.35
C LEU A 163 -21.98 47.10 5.40
N ALA A 164 -20.69 46.80 5.41
CA ALA A 164 -20.12 45.49 5.72
C ALA A 164 -20.06 45.30 7.25
N HIS A 165 -20.96 44.50 7.80
CA HIS A 165 -21.04 44.28 9.25
C HIS A 165 -20.27 43.03 9.69
N THR A 166 -20.35 41.95 8.93
CA THR A 166 -19.71 40.67 9.27
C THR A 166 -18.21 40.65 8.96
N ALA A 167 -17.45 39.79 9.63
CA ALA A 167 -16.03 39.61 9.35
C ALA A 167 -15.76 39.12 7.91
N ARG A 168 -16.67 38.32 7.33
CA ARG A 168 -16.58 37.83 5.94
C ARG A 168 -16.74 38.97 4.93
N GLU A 169 -17.75 39.84 5.10
CA GLU A 169 -17.93 41.00 4.22
C GLU A 169 -16.74 41.95 4.29
N LYS A 170 -16.23 42.23 5.50
CA LYS A 170 -15.07 43.13 5.67
C LYS A 170 -13.80 42.56 5.03
N ALA A 171 -13.54 41.26 5.19
CA ALA A 171 -12.41 40.59 4.55
C ALA A 171 -12.54 40.58 3.02
N GLY A 172 -13.74 40.30 2.49
CA GLY A 172 -14.03 40.40 1.06
C GLY A 172 -13.79 41.81 0.51
N LEU A 173 -14.24 42.84 1.25
CA LEU A 173 -14.04 44.24 0.87
C LEU A 173 -12.55 44.60 0.75
N PHE A 174 -11.73 44.21 1.73
CA PHE A 174 -10.28 44.41 1.66
C PHE A 174 -9.66 43.64 0.49
N ALA A 175 -10.05 42.39 0.25
CA ALA A 175 -9.55 41.61 -0.87
C ALA A 175 -9.87 42.26 -2.23
N SER A 176 -11.10 42.74 -2.42
CA SER A 176 -11.49 43.49 -3.64
C SER A 176 -10.73 44.81 -3.79
N LEU A 177 -10.52 45.56 -2.70
CA LEU A 177 -9.78 46.82 -2.71
C LEU A 177 -8.29 46.59 -3.07
N PHE A 178 -7.64 45.61 -2.44
CA PHE A 178 -6.27 45.23 -2.78
C PHE A 178 -6.14 44.71 -4.22
N ALA A 179 -7.07 43.88 -4.68
CA ALA A 179 -7.07 43.38 -6.06
C ALA A 179 -7.39 44.46 -7.12
N HIS A 180 -8.07 45.54 -6.75
CA HIS A 180 -8.24 46.72 -7.61
C HIS A 180 -6.97 47.57 -7.66
N ASN A 181 -6.38 47.85 -6.49
CA ASN A 181 -5.18 48.70 -6.36
C ASN A 181 -3.88 48.00 -6.80
N SER A 182 -3.86 46.67 -6.93
CA SER A 182 -2.70 45.87 -7.35
C SER A 182 -2.74 45.47 -8.83
N ARG A 183 -3.37 46.28 -9.68
CA ARG A 183 -3.36 46.10 -11.14
C ARG A 183 -2.19 46.86 -11.74
N LEU A 184 -1.26 46.13 -12.35
CA LEU A 184 -0.26 46.70 -13.25
C LEU A 184 -0.94 47.02 -14.58
N ASP A 185 -0.68 48.21 -15.13
CA ASP A 185 -1.05 48.51 -16.51
C ASP A 185 -0.03 47.86 -17.46
N THR A 186 -0.44 46.75 -18.08
CA THR A 186 0.36 46.02 -19.06
C THR A 186 0.02 46.39 -20.51
N SER A 187 -0.77 47.45 -20.75
CA SER A 187 -1.25 47.81 -22.09
C SER A 187 -0.17 48.39 -23.02
N SER A 188 0.91 48.93 -22.44
CA SER A 188 1.96 49.68 -23.16
C SER A 188 3.39 49.27 -22.80
N ALA A 189 3.58 48.40 -21.80
CA ALA A 189 4.89 47.93 -21.37
C ALA A 189 5.30 46.64 -22.09
N THR A 190 6.34 46.70 -22.92
CA THR A 190 7.05 45.48 -23.33
C THR A 190 7.76 44.90 -22.10
N PRO A 191 7.68 43.57 -21.84
CA PRO A 191 8.45 42.96 -20.77
C PRO A 191 9.95 43.14 -21.07
N PRO A 192 10.78 43.45 -20.07
CA PRO A 192 12.22 43.60 -20.27
C PRO A 192 12.80 42.28 -20.80
N SER A 193 13.80 42.36 -21.68
CA SER A 193 14.52 41.18 -22.16
C SER A 193 15.15 40.45 -20.98
N LEU A 194 14.56 39.32 -20.59
CA LEU A 194 15.07 38.50 -19.51
C LEU A 194 16.52 38.11 -19.83
N PRO A 195 17.49 38.33 -18.92
CA PRO A 195 18.86 37.89 -19.15
C PRO A 195 18.88 36.37 -19.32
N HIS A 196 19.69 35.88 -20.25
CA HIS A 196 19.71 34.47 -20.60
C HIS A 196 20.11 33.64 -19.37
N CYS A 197 19.15 32.89 -18.83
CA CYS A 197 19.35 32.15 -17.58
C CYS A 197 19.84 30.74 -17.90
N ASP A 198 21.15 30.59 -18.04
CA ASP A 198 21.81 29.29 -18.30
C ASP A 198 21.62 28.30 -17.12
N SER A 199 21.11 28.77 -15.99
CA SER A 199 20.70 27.98 -14.83
C SER A 199 19.22 27.55 -14.93
N SER A 200 18.96 26.42 -15.58
CA SER A 200 17.65 25.75 -15.48
C SER A 200 17.49 25.09 -14.12
N MET A 201 16.29 25.18 -13.52
CA MET A 201 15.97 24.41 -12.32
C MET A 201 15.89 22.91 -12.69
N SER A 202 16.66 22.07 -11.99
CA SER A 202 16.63 20.62 -12.18
C SER A 202 15.21 20.06 -12.00
N GLU A 203 14.78 19.18 -12.90
CA GLU A 203 13.49 18.50 -12.91
C GLU A 203 13.04 18.06 -11.50
N VAL A 204 11.89 18.58 -11.05
CA VAL A 204 11.37 18.38 -9.69
C VAL A 204 10.73 16.99 -9.56
N ARG A 205 11.57 15.97 -9.41
CA ARG A 205 11.15 14.55 -9.29
C ARG A 205 10.52 14.25 -7.93
N ILE A 206 9.21 14.45 -7.83
CA ILE A 206 8.40 13.99 -6.68
C ILE A 206 8.32 12.47 -6.72
N ARG A 207 8.77 11.77 -5.66
CA ARG A 207 8.73 10.30 -5.59
C ARG A 207 7.62 9.83 -4.65
N ASN A 208 7.00 8.70 -4.96
CA ASN A 208 5.85 8.15 -4.22
C ASN A 208 6.19 7.91 -2.73
N LYS A 209 7.45 7.52 -2.43
CA LYS A 209 7.97 7.39 -1.05
C LYS A 209 8.04 8.71 -0.26
N GLU A 210 8.13 9.85 -0.94
CA GLU A 210 8.14 11.18 -0.33
C GLU A 210 6.73 11.71 -0.12
N VAL A 211 5.80 11.44 -1.06
CA VAL A 211 4.36 11.69 -0.87
C VAL A 211 3.83 10.88 0.32
N LEU A 212 4.07 9.56 0.35
CA LEU A 212 3.68 8.69 1.47
C LEU A 212 4.26 9.19 2.81
N ARG A 213 5.54 9.58 2.82
CA ARG A 213 6.21 10.15 4.00
C ARG A 213 5.58 11.48 4.43
N ALA A 214 5.11 12.31 3.51
CA ALA A 214 4.41 13.55 3.82
C ALA A 214 3.03 13.28 4.43
N LEU A 215 2.22 12.42 3.80
CA LEU A 215 0.89 12.02 4.29
C LEU A 215 0.97 11.37 5.68
N CYS A 216 1.89 10.42 5.89
CA CYS A 216 2.12 9.81 7.20
C CYS A 216 2.66 10.78 8.26
N ARG A 217 3.21 11.94 7.87
CA ARG A 217 3.67 13.01 8.79
C ARG A 217 2.61 14.07 9.07
N LEU A 218 1.43 14.03 8.45
CA LEU A 218 0.34 14.97 8.72
C LEU A 218 -0.09 14.97 10.19
N ASP A 219 -0.36 16.15 10.72
CA ASP A 219 -0.98 16.34 12.03
C ASP A 219 -2.50 16.32 11.89
N VAL A 220 -3.09 15.22 12.36
CA VAL A 220 -4.54 14.94 12.30
C VAL A 220 -5.38 15.93 13.12
N ASN A 221 -4.76 16.74 13.97
CA ASN A 221 -5.45 17.73 14.81
C ASN A 221 -5.70 19.06 14.09
N LYS A 222 -5.10 19.29 12.90
CA LYS A 222 -5.28 20.52 12.14
C LYS A 222 -6.69 20.62 11.54
N ALA A 223 -7.03 21.82 11.05
CA ALA A 223 -8.20 22.01 10.21
C ALA A 223 -7.95 21.40 8.81
N SER A 224 -9.03 21.12 8.07
CA SER A 224 -8.97 20.87 6.63
C SER A 224 -8.51 22.13 5.87
N GLY A 225 -8.06 21.96 4.64
CA GLY A 225 -7.76 23.07 3.74
C GLY A 225 -9.03 23.70 3.13
N PRO A 226 -8.86 24.55 2.09
CA PRO A 226 -9.99 25.01 1.28
C PRO A 226 -10.67 23.86 0.51
N ASP A 227 -9.90 22.80 0.23
CA ASP A 227 -10.32 21.48 -0.24
C ASP A 227 -11.44 20.81 0.60
N GLY A 228 -11.63 21.20 1.86
CA GLY A 228 -12.51 20.52 2.81
C GLY A 228 -12.00 19.16 3.29
N VAL A 229 -10.84 18.70 2.81
CA VAL A 229 -10.26 17.39 3.07
C VAL A 229 -9.54 17.38 4.43
N PRO A 230 -9.93 16.50 5.39
CA PRO A 230 -9.30 16.45 6.70
C PRO A 230 -7.95 15.71 6.68
N ALA A 231 -6.94 16.26 7.35
CA ALA A 231 -5.63 15.62 7.53
C ALA A 231 -5.67 14.22 8.17
N ILE A 232 -6.74 13.89 8.91
CA ILE A 232 -6.97 12.53 9.44
C ILE A 232 -7.32 11.51 8.34
N VAL A 233 -8.07 11.91 7.30
CA VAL A 233 -8.45 11.03 6.17
C VAL A 233 -7.23 10.75 5.29
N LEU A 234 -6.53 11.82 4.88
CA LEU A 234 -5.28 11.74 4.12
C LEU A 234 -4.20 10.88 4.81
N LYS A 235 -4.21 10.82 6.14
CA LYS A 235 -3.28 9.99 6.92
C LYS A 235 -3.76 8.54 7.10
N ALA A 236 -5.06 8.32 7.31
CA ALA A 236 -5.65 6.99 7.51
C ALA A 236 -5.68 6.15 6.22
N CYS A 237 -5.72 6.80 5.06
CA CYS A 237 -5.66 6.19 3.74
C CYS A 237 -4.38 6.58 2.97
N ALA A 238 -3.34 7.02 3.68
CA ALA A 238 -2.04 7.38 3.08
C ALA A 238 -1.40 6.26 2.23
N PRO A 239 -1.50 4.96 2.61
CA PRO A 239 -0.91 3.89 1.81
C PRO A 239 -1.63 3.62 0.47
N GLU A 240 -2.88 4.08 0.30
CA GLU A 240 -3.74 3.86 -0.88
C GLU A 240 -3.86 5.12 -1.75
N LEU A 241 -3.84 6.31 -1.14
CA LEU A 241 -3.87 7.62 -1.82
C LEU A 241 -2.54 7.98 -2.51
N VAL A 242 -1.52 7.13 -2.39
CA VAL A 242 -0.24 7.26 -3.11
C VAL A 242 -0.25 6.28 -4.27
N PRO A 243 -0.04 6.72 -5.53
CA PRO A 243 -0.01 5.82 -6.66
C PRO A 243 1.09 4.77 -6.45
N ARG A 244 0.73 3.49 -6.50
CA ARG A 244 1.69 2.42 -6.29
C ARG A 244 2.01 1.69 -7.60
N ASN A 245 3.29 1.67 -7.93
CA ASN A 245 3.94 0.42 -8.34
C ASN A 245 4.53 -0.19 -7.05
N VAL A 246 4.45 -1.50 -6.93
CA VAL A 246 3.66 -2.11 -5.84
C VAL A 246 4.28 -3.51 -5.59
N GLU A 247 4.46 -4.10 -4.39
CA GLU A 247 5.08 -5.47 -4.30
C GLU A 247 4.77 -6.36 -3.06
N ARG A 248 4.84 -7.70 -3.24
CA ARG A 248 4.29 -8.77 -2.37
C ARG A 248 4.85 -8.82 -0.92
N THR A 249 4.04 -9.35 0.01
CA THR A 249 4.47 -9.86 1.33
C THR A 249 3.64 -11.08 1.80
N ARG A 250 4.24 -12.09 2.45
CA ARG A 250 3.55 -13.29 3.03
C ARG A 250 3.18 -13.14 4.52
N THR A 251 2.14 -13.87 4.97
CA THR A 251 1.55 -13.82 6.33
C THR A 251 2.42 -14.38 7.46
N ARG A 252 2.05 -14.08 8.72
CA ARG A 252 2.80 -14.46 9.94
C ARG A 252 2.89 -15.97 10.23
N SER A 253 2.05 -16.81 9.62
CA SER A 253 2.04 -18.27 9.78
C SER A 253 2.86 -19.01 8.72
N ALA A 254 3.19 -18.35 7.60
CA ALA A 254 3.89 -18.98 6.48
C ALA A 254 5.37 -19.27 6.82
N THR A 255 5.95 -20.27 6.12
CA THR A 255 7.37 -20.67 6.25
C THR A 255 8.35 -19.49 6.09
N PHE A 256 7.94 -18.43 5.37
CA PHE A 256 8.73 -17.22 5.10
C PHE A 256 7.94 -15.94 5.45
N ALA A 257 7.38 -15.89 6.66
CA ALA A 257 6.65 -14.72 7.18
C ALA A 257 7.45 -13.40 7.02
N ASN A 258 6.78 -12.35 6.56
CA ASN A 258 7.35 -11.01 6.30
C ASN A 258 8.50 -10.96 5.25
N SER A 259 8.71 -12.02 4.47
CA SER A 259 9.61 -12.00 3.30
C SER A 259 8.85 -11.72 2.00
N VAL A 260 9.59 -11.19 1.03
CA VAL A 260 9.22 -11.17 -0.39
C VAL A 260 9.52 -12.54 -0.98
N VAL A 261 8.58 -13.07 -1.77
CA VAL A 261 8.76 -14.29 -2.58
C VAL A 261 7.94 -14.19 -3.86
N PHE A 262 8.47 -14.72 -4.96
CA PHE A 262 7.69 -15.07 -6.15
C PHE A 262 6.59 -16.10 -5.80
N PRO A 263 5.51 -16.23 -6.60
CA PRO A 263 4.53 -17.28 -6.38
C PRO A 263 5.14 -18.68 -6.53
N GLY A 264 4.64 -19.63 -5.74
CA GLY A 264 5.12 -21.02 -5.77
C GLY A 264 5.20 -21.70 -4.40
N GLY A 265 5.13 -23.03 -4.45
CA GLY A 265 5.10 -23.93 -3.31
C GLY A 265 5.52 -25.35 -3.68
N VAL A 266 4.73 -26.35 -3.30
CA VAL A 266 5.10 -27.77 -3.41
C VAL A 266 4.40 -28.40 -4.61
N SER A 267 5.12 -29.27 -5.31
CA SER A 267 4.61 -30.01 -6.46
C SER A 267 3.70 -31.14 -6.01
N GLU A 268 2.43 -31.07 -6.39
CA GLU A 268 1.42 -32.06 -6.02
C GLU A 268 1.41 -33.26 -6.95
N SER A 269 0.84 -34.37 -6.48
CA SER A 269 0.73 -35.59 -7.29
C SER A 269 -0.13 -35.39 -8.55
N VAL A 270 -1.18 -34.56 -8.44
CA VAL A 270 -2.07 -34.21 -9.56
C VAL A 270 -1.40 -33.34 -10.62
N ASP A 271 -0.36 -32.56 -10.28
CA ASP A 271 0.37 -31.73 -11.24
C ASP A 271 1.07 -32.62 -12.29
N GLY A 272 1.41 -33.87 -11.93
CA GLY A 272 2.00 -34.87 -12.81
C GLY A 272 1.01 -35.84 -13.46
N SER A 273 -0.30 -35.59 -13.32
CA SER A 273 -1.38 -36.49 -13.75
C SER A 273 -1.41 -36.74 -15.27
N PRO A 274 -1.66 -37.99 -15.73
CA PRO A 274 -1.81 -38.27 -17.15
C PRO A 274 -3.01 -37.57 -17.81
N ARG A 275 -4.03 -37.15 -17.04
CA ARG A 275 -5.18 -36.37 -17.54
C ARG A 275 -4.75 -35.08 -18.24
N TRP A 276 -3.64 -34.46 -17.82
CA TRP A 276 -3.10 -33.28 -18.50
C TRP A 276 -2.73 -33.56 -19.96
N LEU A 277 -2.27 -34.77 -20.28
CA LEU A 277 -1.95 -35.16 -21.67
C LEU A 277 -3.22 -35.35 -22.51
N GLU A 278 -4.31 -35.78 -21.89
CA GLU A 278 -5.62 -35.95 -22.54
C GLU A 278 -6.27 -34.59 -22.82
N LEU A 279 -6.22 -33.69 -21.83
CA LEU A 279 -6.65 -32.30 -21.97
C LEU A 279 -5.82 -31.56 -23.05
N LEU A 280 -4.49 -31.58 -22.95
CA LEU A 280 -3.59 -30.92 -23.93
C LEU A 280 -3.78 -31.47 -25.35
N LYS A 281 -4.04 -32.78 -25.51
CA LYS A 281 -4.37 -33.40 -26.80
C LYS A 281 -5.64 -32.82 -27.40
N SER A 282 -6.64 -32.43 -26.60
CA SER A 282 -7.84 -31.76 -27.11
C SER A 282 -7.55 -30.37 -27.70
N PHE A 283 -6.40 -29.76 -27.40
CA PHE A 283 -5.91 -28.50 -27.99
C PHE A 283 -4.89 -28.67 -29.13
N GLY A 284 -4.63 -29.90 -29.58
CA GLY A 284 -3.72 -30.21 -30.69
C GLY A 284 -2.28 -30.58 -30.30
N TYR A 285 -1.95 -30.55 -29.01
CA TYR A 285 -0.61 -30.93 -28.54
C TYR A 285 -0.41 -32.45 -28.48
N THR A 286 0.80 -32.91 -28.76
CA THR A 286 1.19 -34.33 -28.68
C THR A 286 2.28 -34.54 -27.63
N LYS A 287 2.65 -35.80 -27.38
CA LYS A 287 3.79 -36.11 -26.50
C LYS A 287 5.11 -35.55 -27.05
N GLN A 288 5.28 -35.51 -28.38
CA GLN A 288 6.48 -34.97 -29.03
C GLN A 288 6.67 -33.48 -28.75
N ASP A 289 5.60 -32.69 -28.60
CA ASP A 289 5.76 -31.26 -28.28
C ASP A 289 6.46 -31.06 -26.93
N LEU A 290 6.23 -31.96 -25.96
CA LEU A 290 6.81 -31.88 -24.62
C LEU A 290 8.32 -32.15 -24.61
N GLU A 291 8.85 -32.80 -25.65
CA GLU A 291 10.30 -33.03 -25.83
C GLU A 291 11.04 -31.68 -25.97
N ALA A 292 10.36 -30.61 -26.44
CA ALA A 292 10.92 -29.27 -26.53
C ALA A 292 11.30 -28.65 -25.17
N PHE A 293 10.83 -29.20 -24.05
CA PHE A 293 11.22 -28.75 -22.71
C PHE A 293 12.58 -29.26 -22.23
N HIS A 294 13.12 -30.32 -22.83
CA HIS A 294 14.36 -30.96 -22.38
C HIS A 294 15.14 -31.58 -23.53
N ARG A 295 16.19 -30.92 -24.01
CA ARG A 295 17.04 -31.48 -25.07
C ARG A 295 17.96 -32.58 -24.54
N PRO A 296 18.33 -33.60 -25.35
CA PRO A 296 19.21 -34.70 -24.92
C PRO A 296 20.62 -34.30 -24.44
N ASP A 297 21.09 -33.09 -24.77
CA ASP A 297 22.39 -32.52 -24.37
C ASP A 297 22.31 -31.64 -23.10
N SER A 298 21.13 -31.53 -22.47
CA SER A 298 20.92 -30.71 -21.27
C SER A 298 21.59 -31.30 -20.02
N VAL A 299 22.03 -30.44 -19.11
CA VAL A 299 22.44 -30.86 -17.76
C VAL A 299 21.23 -31.39 -16.99
N ILE A 300 21.30 -32.62 -16.48
CA ILE A 300 20.23 -33.27 -15.72
C ILE A 300 20.47 -33.10 -14.22
N ASN A 301 19.88 -32.05 -13.63
CA ASN A 301 19.90 -31.83 -12.19
C ASN A 301 19.06 -32.88 -11.42
N PRO A 302 19.30 -33.10 -10.11
CA PRO A 302 18.58 -34.07 -9.29
C PRO A 302 17.05 -34.03 -9.44
N ILE A 303 16.45 -32.83 -9.43
CA ILE A 303 15.00 -32.64 -9.57
C ILE A 303 14.41 -33.21 -10.88
N PHE A 304 15.21 -33.39 -11.94
CA PHE A 304 14.80 -33.86 -13.26
C PHE A 304 15.23 -35.30 -13.60
N GLN A 305 16.05 -35.96 -12.77
CA GLN A 305 16.66 -37.26 -13.10
C GLN A 305 15.63 -38.34 -13.51
N ASN A 306 14.49 -38.38 -12.84
CA ASN A 306 13.44 -39.36 -13.09
C ASN A 306 12.40 -38.79 -14.08
N ASN A 307 12.52 -39.20 -15.35
CA ASN A 307 11.69 -38.75 -16.48
C ASN A 307 11.64 -37.21 -16.64
N PRO A 308 12.71 -36.59 -17.20
CA PRO A 308 12.82 -35.14 -17.31
C PRO A 308 11.59 -34.47 -17.93
N ILE A 309 11.05 -35.03 -19.03
CA ILE A 309 9.94 -34.44 -19.79
C ILE A 309 8.65 -34.38 -18.94
N GLN A 310 8.28 -35.49 -18.28
CA GLN A 310 7.12 -35.51 -17.36
C GLN A 310 7.35 -34.56 -16.19
N ARG A 311 8.58 -34.46 -15.68
CA ARG A 311 8.91 -33.61 -14.55
C ARG A 311 8.93 -32.12 -14.90
N HIS A 312 9.33 -31.75 -16.11
CA HIS A 312 9.14 -30.40 -16.66
C HIS A 312 7.65 -30.05 -16.77
N LEU A 313 6.82 -30.94 -17.31
CA LEU A 313 5.36 -30.76 -17.37
C LEU A 313 4.79 -30.51 -15.97
N GLN A 314 5.08 -31.41 -15.02
CA GLN A 314 4.61 -31.31 -13.64
C GLN A 314 5.02 -30.01 -12.96
N LEU A 315 6.29 -29.61 -13.06
CA LEU A 315 6.79 -28.39 -12.39
C LEU A 315 6.25 -27.10 -13.01
N ARG A 316 5.98 -27.09 -14.32
CA ARG A 316 5.29 -25.96 -14.98
C ARG A 316 3.84 -25.84 -14.51
N ILE A 317 3.13 -26.97 -14.43
CA ILE A 317 1.75 -27.03 -13.91
C ILE A 317 1.71 -26.63 -12.43
N THR A 318 2.65 -27.10 -11.61
CA THR A 318 2.84 -26.67 -10.22
C THR A 318 2.95 -25.15 -10.13
N ALA A 319 3.87 -24.55 -10.90
CA ALA A 319 4.11 -23.10 -10.86
C ALA A 319 2.88 -22.28 -11.26
N ILE A 320 2.08 -22.76 -12.22
CA ILE A 320 0.83 -22.09 -12.63
C ILE A 320 -0.26 -22.28 -11.58
N ARG A 321 -0.45 -23.50 -11.04
CA ARG A 321 -1.42 -23.80 -9.99
C ARG A 321 -1.20 -22.91 -8.77
N GLU A 322 0.02 -22.87 -8.25
CA GLU A 322 0.40 -22.05 -7.10
C GLU A 322 0.22 -20.55 -7.39
N THR A 323 0.49 -20.10 -8.62
CA THR A 323 0.23 -18.72 -9.05
C THR A 323 -1.26 -18.38 -9.05
N PHE A 324 -2.12 -19.33 -9.43
CA PHE A 324 -3.56 -19.19 -9.35
C PHE A 324 -4.07 -19.25 -7.89
N GLU A 325 -3.61 -20.21 -7.09
CA GLU A 325 -3.98 -20.36 -5.67
C GLU A 325 -3.61 -19.11 -4.86
N GLU A 326 -2.39 -18.58 -5.02
CA GLU A 326 -1.92 -17.44 -4.22
C GLU A 326 -2.43 -16.08 -4.71
N LEU A 327 -2.54 -15.89 -6.04
CA LEU A 327 -2.75 -14.58 -6.68
C LEU A 327 -4.06 -14.47 -7.48
N GLY A 328 -4.77 -15.58 -7.70
CA GLY A 328 -5.97 -15.63 -8.55
C GLY A 328 -5.68 -15.43 -10.05
N LEU A 329 -4.40 -15.42 -10.44
CA LEU A 329 -3.97 -15.15 -11.80
C LEU A 329 -3.95 -16.45 -12.60
N LEU A 330 -5.00 -16.68 -13.38
CA LEU A 330 -5.18 -17.90 -14.17
C LEU A 330 -4.38 -17.83 -15.49
N ILE A 331 -3.10 -18.21 -15.43
CA ILE A 331 -2.18 -18.29 -16.58
C ILE A 331 -2.49 -19.55 -17.41
N CYS A 332 -3.59 -19.47 -18.17
CA CYS A 332 -4.11 -20.54 -19.02
C CYS A 332 -4.45 -20.03 -20.41
N SER A 333 -4.35 -20.91 -21.41
CA SER A 333 -4.76 -20.63 -22.79
C SER A 333 -6.04 -21.39 -23.16
N ARG A 334 -6.85 -20.80 -24.05
CA ARG A 334 -7.93 -21.49 -24.78
C ARG A 334 -7.58 -21.75 -26.26
N GLN A 335 -6.42 -21.27 -26.72
CA GLN A 335 -6.02 -21.32 -28.13
C GLN A 335 -5.63 -22.75 -28.54
N LYS A 336 -6.01 -23.19 -29.75
CA LYS A 336 -5.44 -24.40 -30.35
C LYS A 336 -3.97 -24.17 -30.70
N LYS A 337 -3.18 -25.24 -30.71
CA LYS A 337 -1.74 -25.23 -31.00
C LYS A 337 -1.39 -24.42 -32.25
N GLU A 338 -2.20 -24.53 -33.30
CA GLU A 338 -1.99 -23.89 -34.62
C GLU A 338 -2.30 -22.39 -34.62
N GLN A 339 -3.09 -21.92 -33.65
CA GLN A 339 -3.45 -20.51 -33.49
C GLN A 339 -2.43 -19.75 -32.63
N ARG A 340 -1.70 -20.48 -31.78
CA ARG A 340 -0.79 -19.92 -30.80
C ARG A 340 0.41 -19.23 -31.46
N THR A 341 0.56 -17.93 -31.21
CA THR A 341 1.67 -17.11 -31.71
C THR A 341 2.31 -16.27 -30.60
N GLY A 342 3.53 -15.78 -30.83
CA GLY A 342 4.23 -14.89 -29.90
C GLY A 342 5.03 -15.59 -28.78
N LEU A 343 5.36 -14.80 -27.75
CA LEU A 343 6.14 -15.21 -26.56
C LEU A 343 5.39 -14.98 -25.24
N TRP A 344 4.29 -14.23 -25.27
CA TRP A 344 3.49 -13.88 -24.10
C TRP A 344 2.73 -15.10 -23.57
N ALA A 345 2.35 -15.04 -22.29
CA ALA A 345 1.40 -15.98 -21.70
C ALA A 345 -0.04 -15.52 -21.90
N ASP A 346 -0.91 -16.48 -22.22
CA ASP A 346 -2.35 -16.27 -22.16
C ASP A 346 -2.84 -16.22 -20.71
N ILE A 347 -3.93 -15.47 -20.49
CA ILE A 347 -4.59 -15.32 -19.20
C ILE A 347 -6.11 -15.40 -19.37
N VAL A 348 -6.77 -16.22 -18.54
CA VAL A 348 -8.23 -16.35 -18.49
C VAL A 348 -8.78 -15.49 -17.35
N HIS A 349 -9.93 -14.85 -17.56
CA HIS A 349 -10.47 -13.81 -16.67
C HIS A 349 -11.96 -13.95 -16.34
N ASP A 350 -12.68 -14.70 -17.16
CA ASP A 350 -14.12 -14.91 -17.14
C ASP A 350 -14.53 -16.09 -16.23
N ILE A 351 -13.93 -16.19 -15.04
CA ILE A 351 -14.19 -17.25 -14.06
C ILE A 351 -14.43 -16.71 -12.65
N ASP A 352 -15.15 -17.47 -11.81
CA ASP A 352 -15.19 -17.21 -10.36
C ASP A 352 -13.87 -17.66 -9.71
N VAL A 353 -12.89 -16.76 -9.75
CA VAL A 353 -11.56 -16.94 -9.16
C VAL A 353 -11.64 -17.36 -7.69
N LYS A 354 -12.56 -16.79 -6.89
CA LYS A 354 -12.62 -17.06 -5.44
C LYS A 354 -13.20 -18.45 -5.14
N ASN A 355 -14.27 -18.84 -5.82
CA ASN A 355 -14.81 -20.19 -5.71
C ASN A 355 -13.76 -21.24 -6.14
N TRP A 356 -13.08 -20.99 -7.26
CA TRP A 356 -12.06 -21.91 -7.77
C TRP A 356 -10.81 -21.98 -6.88
N GLN A 357 -10.29 -20.86 -6.36
CA GLN A 357 -9.22 -20.88 -5.36
C GLN A 357 -9.64 -21.72 -4.13
N SER A 358 -10.89 -21.58 -3.66
CA SER A 358 -11.40 -22.36 -2.52
C SER A 358 -11.67 -23.84 -2.85
N ARG A 359 -11.89 -24.21 -4.11
CA ARG A 359 -11.98 -25.61 -4.58
C ARG A 359 -10.58 -26.23 -4.61
N VAL A 360 -9.66 -25.62 -5.37
CA VAL A 360 -8.30 -26.14 -5.60
C VAL A 360 -7.49 -26.24 -4.30
N ALA A 361 -7.59 -25.25 -3.41
CA ALA A 361 -6.91 -25.28 -2.10
C ALA A 361 -7.47 -26.34 -1.11
N LYS A 362 -8.59 -27.00 -1.46
CA LYS A 362 -9.18 -28.11 -0.70
C LYS A 362 -8.92 -29.46 -1.36
N ASP A 363 -8.98 -29.51 -2.69
CA ASP A 363 -8.63 -30.67 -3.51
C ASP A 363 -7.87 -30.17 -4.75
N PRO A 364 -6.53 -30.34 -4.80
CA PRO A 364 -5.74 -29.98 -5.97
C PRO A 364 -6.21 -30.65 -7.28
N GLY A 365 -6.94 -31.77 -7.20
CA GLY A 365 -7.56 -32.42 -8.37
C GLY A 365 -8.55 -31.52 -9.11
N ASP A 366 -9.20 -30.58 -8.41
CA ASP A 366 -10.09 -29.59 -9.02
C ASP A 366 -9.36 -28.59 -9.92
N TRP A 367 -8.03 -28.54 -9.91
CA TRP A 367 -7.23 -27.76 -10.87
C TRP A 367 -7.39 -28.29 -12.31
N ILE A 368 -7.48 -29.61 -12.47
CA ILE A 368 -7.78 -30.22 -13.77
C ILE A 368 -9.24 -29.95 -14.14
N THR A 369 -10.16 -30.13 -13.19
CA THR A 369 -11.60 -29.87 -13.39
C THR A 369 -11.88 -28.43 -13.82
N LEU A 370 -11.16 -27.44 -13.26
CA LEU A 370 -11.21 -26.04 -13.68
C LEU A 370 -10.88 -25.90 -15.17
N CYS A 371 -9.77 -26.49 -15.60
CA CYS A 371 -9.31 -26.38 -16.97
C CYS A 371 -10.26 -27.08 -17.96
N GLU A 372 -10.83 -28.23 -17.57
CA GLU A 372 -11.87 -28.94 -18.32
C GLU A 372 -13.19 -28.16 -18.41
N GLU A 373 -13.74 -27.69 -17.27
CA GLU A 373 -14.99 -26.90 -17.20
C GLU A 373 -14.88 -25.60 -18.02
N HIS A 374 -13.74 -24.89 -17.94
CA HIS A 374 -13.53 -23.60 -18.61
C HIS A 374 -12.87 -23.69 -19.98
N GLN A 375 -12.73 -24.90 -20.53
CA GLN A 375 -12.18 -25.21 -21.85
C GLN A 375 -10.83 -24.51 -22.11
N CYS A 376 -9.91 -24.63 -21.15
CA CYS A 376 -8.56 -24.07 -21.21
C CYS A 376 -7.51 -25.12 -20.79
N TYR A 377 -6.24 -24.76 -20.86
CA TYR A 377 -5.13 -25.55 -20.31
C TYR A 377 -4.09 -24.63 -19.66
N PRO A 378 -3.35 -25.08 -18.62
CA PRO A 378 -2.26 -24.32 -18.02
C PRO A 378 -1.23 -23.95 -19.09
N ASP A 379 -0.84 -22.68 -19.16
CA ASP A 379 0.02 -22.20 -20.24
C ASP A 379 1.52 -22.53 -20.04
N ILE A 380 1.81 -23.83 -20.08
CA ILE A 380 3.13 -24.43 -19.85
C ILE A 380 4.20 -24.01 -20.88
N TRP A 381 3.80 -23.41 -22.01
CA TRP A 381 4.65 -23.07 -23.15
C TRP A 381 5.26 -21.66 -23.07
N SER A 382 4.55 -20.71 -22.44
CA SER A 382 5.05 -19.35 -22.18
C SER A 382 5.85 -19.26 -20.88
N LEU A 383 5.75 -20.26 -20.00
CA LEU A 383 6.72 -20.48 -18.92
C LEU A 383 8.05 -20.96 -19.51
N HIS A 384 9.16 -20.47 -18.97
CA HIS A 384 10.52 -20.84 -19.38
C HIS A 384 11.36 -21.16 -18.15
N LEU A 385 12.11 -22.27 -18.14
CA LEU A 385 12.95 -22.67 -17.01
C LEU A 385 14.10 -21.66 -16.86
N TRP A 386 14.20 -21.05 -15.68
CA TRP A 386 15.03 -19.87 -15.45
C TRP A 386 16.32 -20.17 -14.68
N SER A 387 16.19 -20.99 -13.64
CA SER A 387 17.26 -21.52 -12.79
C SER A 387 16.70 -22.67 -11.94
N ASN A 388 17.59 -23.43 -11.31
CA ASN A 388 17.24 -24.45 -10.34
C ASN A 388 18.14 -24.31 -9.10
N TRP A 389 17.53 -24.17 -7.93
CA TRP A 389 18.21 -23.96 -6.66
C TRP A 389 17.95 -25.14 -5.73
N LEU A 390 19.01 -25.74 -5.19
CA LEU A 390 18.91 -26.73 -4.11
C LEU A 390 19.37 -26.11 -2.80
N THR A 391 18.50 -26.16 -1.80
CA THR A 391 18.80 -25.67 -0.45
C THR A 391 19.87 -26.55 0.21
N PRO A 392 20.95 -25.98 0.78
CA PRO A 392 22.01 -26.74 1.43
C PRO A 392 21.57 -27.36 2.75
N LEU A 393 22.32 -28.34 3.25
CA LEU A 393 21.95 -29.14 4.44
C LEU A 393 21.96 -28.36 5.75
N THR A 394 22.80 -27.33 5.84
CA THR A 394 22.87 -26.39 6.97
C THR A 394 21.58 -25.60 7.22
N ILE A 395 20.60 -25.63 6.31
CA ILE A 395 19.31 -24.96 6.45
C ILE A 395 18.21 -25.99 6.79
N PRO A 396 17.57 -25.93 7.99
CA PRO A 396 16.70 -27.00 8.50
C PRO A 396 15.49 -27.40 7.64
N LYS A 397 14.99 -26.51 6.77
CA LYS A 397 13.93 -26.83 5.82
C LYS A 397 14.45 -26.65 4.40
N ARG A 398 14.70 -27.77 3.73
CA ARG A 398 15.26 -27.82 2.38
C ARG A 398 14.18 -27.87 1.30
N PHE A 399 14.45 -27.22 0.19
CA PHE A 399 13.70 -27.33 -1.06
C PHE A 399 14.67 -27.54 -2.22
N ASP A 400 14.30 -28.37 -3.19
CA ASP A 400 14.83 -28.34 -4.55
C ASP A 400 13.79 -27.60 -5.41
N THR A 401 14.17 -26.46 -5.98
CA THR A 401 13.23 -25.50 -6.57
C THR A 401 13.65 -25.16 -7.99
N ALA A 402 12.78 -25.45 -8.96
CA ALA A 402 12.88 -24.92 -10.31
C ALA A 402 12.13 -23.58 -10.38
N PHE A 403 12.83 -22.50 -10.74
CA PHE A 403 12.20 -21.21 -11.02
C PHE A 403 11.80 -21.14 -12.48
N PHE A 404 10.62 -20.60 -12.75
CA PHE A 404 10.14 -20.29 -14.09
C PHE A 404 9.95 -18.79 -14.25
N VAL A 405 10.21 -18.28 -15.45
CA VAL A 405 9.86 -16.92 -15.85
C VAL A 405 8.84 -16.98 -16.99
N THR A 406 7.95 -15.99 -17.03
CA THR A 406 7.01 -15.75 -18.11
C THR A 406 6.68 -14.26 -18.17
N ALA A 407 6.01 -13.79 -19.22
CA ALA A 407 5.56 -12.41 -19.32
C ALA A 407 4.14 -12.30 -19.87
N LEU A 408 3.46 -11.25 -19.41
CA LEU A 408 2.16 -10.84 -19.91
C LEU A 408 2.35 -9.58 -20.76
N GLU A 409 1.73 -9.54 -21.93
CA GLU A 409 1.73 -8.35 -22.80
C GLU A 409 1.06 -7.15 -22.09
N ASN A 410 0.05 -7.43 -21.27
CA ASN A 410 -0.73 -6.44 -20.55
C ASN A 410 -0.78 -6.78 -19.05
N LYS A 411 -0.67 -5.75 -18.19
CA LYS A 411 -0.82 -5.89 -16.73
C LYS A 411 -2.26 -6.37 -16.39
N PRO A 412 -2.44 -7.46 -15.62
CA PRO A 412 -3.76 -7.93 -15.22
C PRO A 412 -4.60 -6.85 -14.52
N LYS A 413 -5.88 -6.75 -14.89
CA LYS A 413 -6.82 -5.73 -14.36
C LYS A 413 -7.08 -5.87 -12.86
N SER A 414 -7.00 -7.09 -12.34
CA SER A 414 -7.11 -7.39 -10.92
C SER A 414 -6.26 -8.63 -10.61
N ILE A 415 -5.80 -8.73 -9.36
CA ILE A 415 -5.08 -9.87 -8.80
C ILE A 415 -5.61 -10.05 -7.38
N GLY A 416 -6.03 -11.27 -7.02
CA GLY A 416 -6.69 -11.58 -5.76
C GLY A 416 -5.76 -12.29 -4.79
N SER A 417 -5.34 -11.61 -3.72
CA SER A 417 -4.58 -12.24 -2.63
C SER A 417 -5.42 -13.31 -1.93
N SER A 418 -4.91 -14.54 -1.88
CA SER A 418 -5.45 -15.57 -0.99
C SER A 418 -5.17 -15.23 0.48
N SER A 419 -5.79 -15.95 1.42
CA SER A 419 -5.62 -15.71 2.87
C SER A 419 -4.18 -15.87 3.38
N GLU A 420 -3.28 -16.49 2.60
CA GLU A 420 -1.87 -16.64 2.95
C GLU A 420 -1.01 -15.43 2.60
N VAL A 421 -1.56 -14.47 1.83
CA VAL A 421 -0.81 -13.37 1.24
C VAL A 421 -1.28 -12.02 1.80
N VAL A 422 -0.35 -11.26 2.42
CA VAL A 422 -0.65 -9.97 3.06
C VAL A 422 -0.81 -8.86 2.01
N SER A 423 0.00 -8.93 0.95
CA SER A 423 -0.15 -8.09 -0.23
C SER A 423 0.38 -8.81 -1.47
N VAL A 424 -0.25 -8.60 -2.63
CA VAL A 424 0.25 -9.01 -3.96
C VAL A 424 0.27 -7.79 -4.85
N GLU A 425 1.42 -7.52 -5.47
CA GLU A 425 1.60 -6.27 -6.18
C GLU A 425 2.86 -6.32 -7.13
N TRP A 426 2.94 -5.46 -8.19
CA TRP A 426 3.95 -5.41 -9.30
C TRP A 426 5.04 -4.29 -9.24
N LEU A 427 6.33 -4.62 -9.10
CA LEU A 427 7.48 -3.67 -9.10
C LEU A 427 8.53 -4.03 -10.18
N SER A 428 9.40 -3.08 -10.53
CA SER A 428 10.66 -3.41 -11.21
C SER A 428 11.67 -4.05 -10.22
N PRO A 429 12.55 -4.98 -10.66
CA PRO A 429 13.50 -5.64 -9.76
C PRO A 429 14.40 -4.67 -8.99
N ALA A 430 14.77 -3.54 -9.58
CA ALA A 430 15.58 -2.50 -8.96
C ALA A 430 14.88 -1.81 -7.76
N GLU A 431 13.56 -1.64 -7.81
CA GLU A 431 12.78 -1.08 -6.70
C GLU A 431 12.67 -2.06 -5.52
N VAL A 432 12.62 -3.37 -5.81
CA VAL A 432 12.65 -4.43 -4.79
C VAL A 432 13.98 -4.42 -4.05
N LEU A 433 15.10 -4.39 -4.78
CA LEU A 433 16.47 -4.39 -4.25
C LEU A 433 16.78 -3.13 -3.43
N GLN A 434 16.14 -1.99 -3.74
CA GLN A 434 16.24 -0.74 -2.99
C GLN A 434 15.32 -0.68 -1.75
N SER A 435 14.50 -1.70 -1.50
CA SER A 435 13.58 -1.74 -0.36
C SER A 435 14.25 -2.25 0.93
N ASP A 436 13.62 -1.98 2.07
CA ASP A 436 14.01 -2.58 3.36
C ASP A 436 13.34 -3.94 3.61
N LYS A 437 12.73 -4.56 2.60
CA LYS A 437 12.08 -5.87 2.73
C LYS A 437 13.12 -7.00 2.82
N LYS A 438 12.79 -8.09 3.53
CA LYS A 438 13.69 -9.24 3.69
C LYS A 438 13.62 -10.17 2.47
N LEU A 439 14.62 -10.08 1.61
CA LEU A 439 14.88 -11.05 0.54
C LEU A 439 15.59 -12.29 1.10
N GLN A 440 15.23 -13.47 0.58
CA GLN A 440 16.01 -14.71 0.78
C GLN A 440 17.04 -14.83 -0.37
N PRO A 441 18.12 -15.63 -0.23
CA PRO A 441 19.22 -15.63 -1.21
C PRO A 441 18.84 -15.90 -2.67
N PRO A 442 17.92 -16.84 -3.01
CA PRO A 442 17.49 -17.05 -4.40
C PRO A 442 16.79 -15.81 -4.96
N GLN A 443 15.85 -15.23 -4.21
CA GLN A 443 15.13 -14.03 -4.60
C GLN A 443 16.09 -12.85 -4.80
N LEU A 444 17.04 -12.63 -3.88
CA LEU A 444 18.07 -11.61 -4.04
C LEU A 444 18.88 -11.81 -5.34
N TYR A 445 19.31 -13.04 -5.63
CA TYR A 445 20.08 -13.34 -6.82
C TYR A 445 19.30 -13.10 -8.11
N GLU A 446 18.11 -13.70 -8.23
CA GLU A 446 17.31 -13.58 -9.46
C GLU A 446 16.80 -12.14 -9.67
N LEU A 447 16.54 -11.37 -8.60
CA LEU A 447 16.20 -9.95 -8.73
C LEU A 447 17.36 -9.10 -9.27
N ASN A 448 18.61 -9.34 -8.83
CA ASN A 448 19.78 -8.68 -9.42
C ASN A 448 19.94 -9.07 -10.90
N ARG A 449 19.82 -10.37 -11.21
CA ARG A 449 19.89 -10.90 -12.57
C ARG A 449 18.81 -10.32 -13.50
N LEU A 450 17.59 -10.13 -13.00
CA LEU A 450 16.49 -9.52 -13.73
C LEU A 450 16.65 -7.99 -13.87
N ALA A 451 17.24 -7.31 -12.88
CA ALA A 451 17.50 -5.86 -12.95
C ALA A 451 18.46 -5.45 -14.08
N CYS A 452 19.27 -6.39 -14.57
CA CYS A 452 20.18 -6.19 -15.69
C CYS A 452 19.49 -6.16 -17.07
N VAL A 453 18.24 -6.62 -17.18
CA VAL A 453 17.47 -6.62 -18.45
C VAL A 453 16.38 -5.56 -18.41
N LYS A 454 16.34 -4.70 -19.43
CA LYS A 454 15.45 -3.52 -19.47
C LYS A 454 14.19 -3.74 -20.31
N ASP A 455 14.25 -4.63 -21.30
CA ASP A 455 13.10 -5.00 -22.13
C ASP A 455 12.59 -6.40 -21.76
N ILE A 456 11.28 -6.51 -21.53
CA ILE A 456 10.63 -7.77 -21.20
C ILE A 456 10.60 -8.75 -22.39
N GLN A 457 10.63 -8.26 -23.64
CA GLN A 457 10.73 -9.09 -24.84
C GLN A 457 12.12 -9.73 -24.95
N GLU A 458 13.19 -8.97 -24.66
CA GLU A 458 14.55 -9.50 -24.57
C GLU A 458 14.66 -10.56 -23.47
N LEU A 459 14.08 -10.29 -22.29
CA LEU A 459 14.05 -11.23 -21.16
C LEU A 459 13.39 -12.55 -21.55
N VAL A 460 12.19 -12.53 -22.15
CA VAL A 460 11.47 -13.76 -22.51
C VAL A 460 12.12 -14.48 -23.68
N LYS A 461 12.63 -13.76 -24.69
CA LYS A 461 13.42 -14.37 -25.77
C LYS A 461 14.64 -15.12 -25.21
N PHE A 462 15.44 -14.46 -24.38
CA PHE A 462 16.59 -15.07 -23.70
C PHE A 462 16.16 -16.26 -22.84
N ALA A 463 15.05 -16.16 -22.10
CA ALA A 463 14.56 -17.25 -21.27
C ALA A 463 14.08 -18.46 -22.09
N ARG A 464 13.40 -18.23 -23.23
CA ARG A 464 13.00 -19.29 -24.18
C ARG A 464 14.22 -20.01 -24.74
N GLU A 465 15.20 -19.23 -25.20
CA GLU A 465 16.46 -19.75 -25.75
C GLU A 465 17.23 -20.53 -24.68
N LYS A 466 17.35 -20.03 -23.45
CA LYS A 466 17.97 -20.76 -22.33
C LYS A 466 17.21 -22.04 -21.98
N SER A 467 15.89 -22.00 -21.83
CA SER A 467 15.10 -23.08 -21.22
C SER A 467 15.26 -24.46 -21.88
N GLY A 468 15.65 -24.53 -23.15
CA GLY A 468 15.91 -25.79 -23.85
C GLY A 468 17.30 -26.40 -23.59
N HIS A 469 18.26 -25.63 -23.09
CA HIS A 469 19.62 -26.10 -22.75
C HIS A 469 19.73 -26.62 -21.29
N GLY A 470 18.62 -26.60 -20.54
CA GLY A 470 18.62 -26.82 -19.09
C GLY A 470 19.17 -25.62 -18.30
N THR A 471 19.63 -25.90 -17.09
CA THR A 471 20.30 -24.93 -16.21
C THR A 471 21.19 -25.67 -15.23
N ASP A 472 22.36 -25.13 -14.92
CA ASP A 472 23.18 -25.62 -13.81
C ASP A 472 22.42 -25.53 -12.48
N LEU A 473 22.72 -26.44 -11.55
CA LEU A 473 22.17 -26.42 -10.20
C LEU A 473 22.90 -25.40 -9.33
N ILE A 474 22.16 -24.42 -8.82
CA ILE A 474 22.70 -23.44 -7.87
C ILE A 474 22.56 -24.02 -6.46
N TYR A 475 23.66 -24.54 -5.92
CA TYR A 475 23.78 -25.03 -4.54
C TYR A 475 24.74 -24.12 -3.75
N PRO A 476 24.26 -23.33 -2.78
CA PRO A 476 25.13 -22.49 -1.96
C PRO A 476 26.02 -23.30 -1.01
N VAL A 477 27.34 -23.16 -1.15
CA VAL A 477 28.34 -23.79 -0.28
C VAL A 477 28.80 -22.79 0.78
N PHE A 478 28.68 -23.13 2.06
CA PHE A 478 29.05 -22.23 3.16
C PHE A 478 30.56 -22.22 3.45
N VAL A 479 31.10 -21.02 3.62
CA VAL A 479 32.50 -20.76 4.00
C VAL A 479 32.55 -20.07 5.36
N LYS A 480 33.28 -20.65 6.30
CA LYS A 480 33.52 -20.09 7.64
C LYS A 480 34.89 -19.40 7.69
N ALA A 481 34.89 -18.07 7.67
CA ALA A 481 36.08 -17.23 7.76
C ALA A 481 36.47 -16.96 9.24
N LYS A 482 37.48 -16.12 9.43
CA LYS A 482 37.96 -15.62 10.73
C LYS A 482 37.00 -14.63 11.42
N ASP A 483 36.26 -13.88 10.61
CA ASP A 483 35.46 -12.70 10.98
C ASP A 483 33.97 -12.84 10.64
N GLY A 484 33.55 -13.92 9.95
CA GLY A 484 32.16 -14.17 9.62
C GLY A 484 31.94 -15.45 8.81
N GLU A 485 30.72 -15.61 8.29
CA GLU A 485 30.34 -16.71 7.40
C GLU A 485 29.64 -16.16 6.15
N PHE A 486 29.91 -16.76 5.00
CA PHE A 486 29.31 -16.41 3.70
C PHE A 486 29.03 -17.68 2.88
N SER A 487 28.34 -17.56 1.74
CA SER A 487 28.10 -18.71 0.86
C SER A 487 28.59 -18.44 -0.58
N VAL A 488 29.40 -19.35 -1.10
CA VAL A 488 29.88 -19.32 -2.49
C VAL A 488 28.95 -20.12 -3.39
N LEU A 489 28.85 -19.68 -4.65
CA LEU A 489 27.98 -20.24 -5.68
C LEU A 489 28.83 -20.82 -6.84
N PRO A 490 28.28 -21.68 -7.71
CA PRO A 490 29.05 -22.35 -8.77
C PRO A 490 29.85 -21.38 -9.64
N GLY A 491 31.17 -21.58 -9.71
CA GLY A 491 32.11 -20.74 -10.49
C GLY A 491 32.78 -19.60 -9.72
N ASP A 492 32.60 -19.52 -8.40
CA ASP A 492 33.54 -18.82 -7.50
C ASP A 492 34.85 -19.61 -7.37
N ASP A 493 36.00 -18.94 -7.24
CA ASP A 493 37.31 -19.62 -7.07
C ASP A 493 37.39 -20.50 -5.80
N LEU A 494 36.55 -20.24 -4.79
CA LEU A 494 36.45 -21.05 -3.56
C LEU A 494 35.37 -22.14 -3.66
N TYR A 495 34.64 -22.26 -4.78
CA TYR A 495 33.62 -23.28 -4.94
C TYR A 495 34.24 -24.67 -5.16
N PRO A 496 33.80 -25.74 -4.46
CA PRO A 496 34.39 -27.07 -4.62
C PRO A 496 34.21 -27.63 -6.04
N SER A 497 35.25 -28.30 -6.55
CA SER A 497 35.21 -28.99 -7.86
C SER A 497 34.18 -30.12 -7.93
N SER A 498 33.75 -30.63 -6.77
CA SER A 498 32.66 -31.59 -6.61
C SER A 498 31.96 -31.31 -5.28
N VAL A 499 30.63 -31.47 -5.25
CA VAL A 499 29.76 -31.15 -4.11
C VAL A 499 28.85 -32.36 -3.87
N ASP A 500 28.79 -32.86 -2.64
CA ASP A 500 27.85 -33.92 -2.26
C ASP A 500 26.59 -33.28 -1.66
N TYR A 501 25.50 -33.30 -2.42
CA TYR A 501 24.21 -32.71 -2.01
C TYR A 501 23.57 -33.37 -0.77
N ASN A 502 24.16 -34.48 -0.29
CA ASN A 502 23.76 -35.27 0.88
C ASN A 502 24.67 -35.07 2.10
N ASN A 503 25.70 -34.22 2.02
CA ASN A 503 26.62 -33.93 3.12
C ASN A 503 26.76 -32.40 3.38
N ASP A 504 27.26 -32.02 4.55
CA ASP A 504 27.55 -30.63 4.90
C ASP A 504 28.89 -30.18 4.29
N ASN A 505 28.83 -29.62 3.08
CA ASN A 505 29.97 -29.16 2.27
C ASN A 505 30.71 -27.92 2.86
N ILE A 506 30.81 -27.77 4.18
CA ILE A 506 31.28 -26.55 4.85
C ILE A 506 32.79 -26.36 4.70
N ILE A 507 33.19 -25.30 4.00
CA ILE A 507 34.59 -24.87 3.87
C ILE A 507 35.00 -24.10 5.13
N ASN A 508 36.19 -24.40 5.68
CA ASN A 508 36.70 -23.81 6.92
C ASN A 508 38.00 -23.03 6.67
N CYS A 509 37.91 -21.71 6.57
CA CYS A 509 39.01 -20.78 6.33
C CYS A 509 39.24 -19.84 7.53
N LYS A 510 39.14 -20.38 8.76
CA LYS A 510 39.12 -19.62 10.04
C LYS A 510 40.40 -18.81 10.34
N ASN A 511 41.44 -18.98 9.54
CA ASN A 511 42.70 -18.23 9.57
C ASN A 511 42.64 -16.92 8.78
N GLN A 512 41.73 -16.77 7.81
CA GLN A 512 41.62 -15.63 6.90
C GLN A 512 40.27 -14.92 7.05
N THR A 513 40.27 -13.60 6.92
CA THR A 513 39.07 -12.76 6.88
C THR A 513 38.32 -12.89 5.55
N ILE A 514 37.04 -12.48 5.51
CA ILE A 514 36.26 -12.39 4.27
C ILE A 514 36.96 -11.49 3.24
N LEU A 515 37.62 -10.41 3.68
CA LEU A 515 38.38 -9.52 2.78
C LEU A 515 39.61 -10.22 2.19
N GLU A 516 40.45 -10.87 3.00
CA GLU A 516 41.61 -11.64 2.52
C GLU A 516 41.19 -12.77 1.55
N LEU A 517 40.05 -13.41 1.81
CA LEU A 517 39.44 -14.42 0.93
C LEU A 517 38.75 -13.83 -0.32
N ARG A 518 38.49 -12.52 -0.35
CA ARG A 518 37.98 -11.80 -1.53
C ARG A 518 39.11 -11.29 -2.41
N GLU A 519 40.22 -10.84 -1.81
CA GLU A 519 41.42 -10.37 -2.52
C GLU A 519 42.21 -11.51 -3.15
N ALA A 520 42.24 -12.70 -2.53
CA ALA A 520 42.86 -13.90 -3.09
C ALA A 520 42.11 -14.48 -4.31
N SER A 521 40.83 -14.15 -4.51
CA SER A 521 40.01 -14.67 -5.61
C SER A 521 40.12 -13.81 -6.89
N LYS A 522 40.38 -14.49 -8.01
CA LYS A 522 40.29 -13.98 -9.38
C LYS A 522 38.83 -13.93 -9.83
N THR A 523 38.09 -15.02 -9.62
CA THR A 523 36.65 -15.15 -9.91
C THR A 523 35.86 -15.16 -8.60
N ILE A 524 34.83 -14.34 -8.53
CA ILE A 524 33.97 -14.20 -7.35
C ILE A 524 32.52 -14.34 -7.80
N HIS A 525 31.78 -15.21 -7.10
CA HIS A 525 30.37 -15.46 -7.29
C HIS A 525 29.79 -15.97 -5.96
N ARG A 526 29.50 -15.04 -5.04
CA ARG A 526 29.15 -15.37 -3.64
C ARG A 526 28.10 -14.44 -3.05
N VAL A 527 27.40 -14.91 -2.03
CA VAL A 527 26.50 -14.10 -1.19
C VAL A 527 27.16 -13.90 0.17
N GLU A 528 27.46 -12.64 0.49
CA GLU A 528 28.05 -12.22 1.77
C GLU A 528 26.98 -11.55 2.66
N ILE A 529 27.26 -11.42 3.96
CA ILE A 529 26.34 -10.75 4.92
C ILE A 529 27.00 -9.45 5.40
N VAL A 530 26.60 -8.33 4.81
CA VAL A 530 27.10 -7.00 5.19
C VAL A 530 26.05 -6.29 6.06
N LYS A 531 26.43 -5.96 7.30
CA LYS A 531 25.58 -5.23 8.27
C LYS A 531 24.19 -5.87 8.48
N GLY A 532 24.13 -7.20 8.43
CA GLY A 532 22.91 -8.00 8.62
C GLY A 532 21.99 -8.10 7.40
N LYS A 533 22.36 -7.55 6.24
CA LYS A 533 21.69 -7.80 4.95
C LYS A 533 22.56 -8.69 4.06
N TYR A 534 21.93 -9.63 3.34
CA TYR A 534 22.60 -10.38 2.27
C TYR A 534 22.99 -9.43 1.13
N GLN A 535 24.18 -9.62 0.56
CA GLN A 535 24.69 -8.90 -0.61
C GLN A 535 25.24 -9.90 -1.62
N LEU A 536 24.90 -9.72 -2.90
CA LEU A 536 25.46 -10.51 -4.00
C LEU A 536 26.79 -9.87 -4.43
N VAL A 537 27.88 -10.63 -4.35
CA VAL A 537 29.23 -10.16 -4.69
C VAL A 537 29.74 -10.95 -5.90
N ILE A 538 30.11 -10.23 -6.96
CA ILE A 538 30.48 -10.78 -8.27
C ILE A 538 31.71 -10.05 -8.81
N LYS A 539 32.65 -10.82 -9.37
CA LYS A 539 33.85 -10.31 -10.04
C LYS A 539 34.34 -11.31 -11.09
N ASN A 540 34.55 -10.88 -12.33
CA ASN A 540 34.99 -11.69 -13.47
C ASN A 540 34.11 -12.90 -13.86
N TYR A 541 32.99 -13.14 -13.17
CA TYR A 541 32.13 -14.31 -13.39
C TYR A 541 31.31 -14.20 -14.67
N LYS A 542 31.57 -15.07 -15.64
CA LYS A 542 30.94 -15.06 -16.98
C LYS A 542 30.43 -16.46 -17.39
N PRO A 543 29.40 -17.00 -16.71
CA PRO A 543 28.79 -18.29 -17.05
C PRO A 543 28.10 -18.27 -18.42
N LYS A 544 28.01 -19.45 -19.05
CA LYS A 544 27.29 -19.64 -20.32
C LYS A 544 25.77 -19.55 -20.09
N HIS A 545 25.02 -19.16 -21.13
CA HIS A 545 23.55 -19.10 -21.13
C HIS A 545 22.97 -18.38 -19.89
N HIS A 546 23.60 -17.27 -19.52
CA HIS A 546 23.28 -16.44 -18.37
C HIS A 546 23.30 -14.95 -18.78
N ILE A 547 22.61 -14.11 -18.02
CA ILE A 547 22.71 -12.65 -18.18
C ILE A 547 24.02 -12.18 -17.56
N ASN A 548 24.76 -11.31 -18.26
CA ASN A 548 25.90 -10.62 -17.67
C ASN A 548 25.38 -9.64 -16.59
N MET A 549 25.75 -9.86 -15.34
CA MET A 549 25.38 -8.98 -14.22
C MET A 549 26.44 -7.93 -13.87
N GLU A 550 27.54 -7.90 -14.64
CA GLU A 550 28.73 -7.07 -14.41
C GLU A 550 29.41 -7.35 -13.05
N ASP A 551 30.50 -6.64 -12.76
CA ASP A 551 31.23 -6.78 -11.50
C ASP A 551 30.51 -5.97 -10.40
N MET A 552 29.97 -6.66 -9.40
CA MET A 552 29.25 -6.07 -8.27
C MET A 552 30.04 -6.31 -6.97
N THR A 553 30.59 -5.24 -6.39
CA THR A 553 31.31 -5.31 -5.11
C THR A 553 30.90 -4.18 -4.18
N PHE A 554 30.95 -4.44 -2.87
CA PHE A 554 30.56 -3.50 -1.82
C PHE A 554 31.65 -3.40 -0.75
N PRO A 555 31.80 -2.24 -0.09
CA PRO A 555 32.59 -2.15 1.14
C PRO A 555 32.03 -3.11 2.21
N ILE A 556 32.92 -3.83 2.88
CA ILE A 556 32.62 -4.68 4.04
C ILE A 556 32.47 -3.77 5.27
#